data_AF-A0A0A1U9D4-F1
#
_entry.id   AF-A0A0A1U9D4-F1
#
_cell.length_a   1.000
_cell.length_b   1.000
_cell.length_c   1.000
_cell.angle_alpha   90.00
_cell.angle_beta   90.00
_cell.angle_gamma   90.00
#
_symmetry.space_group_name_H-M   'P 1'
#
loop_
_entity.id
_entity.type
_entity.pdbx_description
1 polymer ?
#
loop_
_entity_poly.entity_id
_entity_poly.type
_entity_poly.pdbx_seq_one_letter_code
_entity_poly.pdbx_strand_id
1 'polypeptide(L)'
;MAVYKTAFAPVPHNLYQVFVETAPSSPPLSGTPSKVSRDWNDESTSYVILKYRKWQLKERKNVPLKMFHTKCSEDLFSDLHVKKTPTQVRDKINNTRSAYHTITKQIKQKVFEGTQSSLSDYVYTLMRNLFNSANYSSVDLIEHQIKQLTNHILPKQFI
;
A
#
# COMPACT_ATOMS: atom_id res chain seq x y z
N MET A 1 10.77 -52.15 14.80
CA MET A 1 10.78 -50.99 13.89
C MET A 1 10.19 -49.79 14.62
N ALA A 2 10.97 -48.76 14.88
CA ALA A 2 10.50 -47.55 15.55
C ALA A 2 9.89 -46.59 14.52
N VAL A 3 8.62 -46.22 14.69
CA VAL A 3 7.92 -45.26 13.84
C VAL A 3 8.25 -43.86 14.34
N TYR A 4 8.99 -43.08 13.55
CA TYR A 4 9.26 -41.67 13.84
C TYR A 4 7.97 -40.87 13.72
N LYS A 5 7.44 -40.37 14.85
CA LYS A 5 6.36 -39.38 14.86
C LYS A 5 6.94 -38.03 14.45
N THR A 6 6.52 -37.51 13.31
CA THR A 6 6.89 -36.18 12.85
C THR A 6 6.13 -35.13 13.67
N ALA A 7 6.78 -34.01 14.01
CA ALA A 7 6.16 -32.91 14.77
C ALA A 7 5.05 -32.16 13.99
N PHE A 8 4.83 -32.52 12.73
CA PHE A 8 3.88 -31.89 11.81
C PHE A 8 2.79 -32.86 11.33
N ALA A 9 2.51 -33.92 12.10
CA ALA A 9 1.38 -34.79 11.80
C ALA A 9 0.06 -34.02 12.01
N PRO A 10 -0.88 -34.07 11.04
CA PRO A 10 -2.19 -33.43 11.20
C PRO A 10 -2.90 -34.01 12.42
N VAL A 11 -3.47 -33.13 13.25
CA VAL A 11 -4.15 -33.53 14.49
C VAL A 11 -5.46 -34.24 14.14
N PRO A 12 -5.69 -35.46 14.65
CA PRO A 12 -6.95 -36.17 14.49
C PRO A 12 -8.16 -35.31 14.89
N HIS A 13 -9.20 -35.33 14.07
CA HIS A 13 -10.41 -34.51 14.25
C HIS A 13 -11.16 -34.74 15.57
N ASN A 14 -10.93 -35.87 16.24
CA ASN A 14 -11.51 -36.20 17.54
C ASN A 14 -10.77 -35.56 18.73
N LEU A 15 -9.66 -34.85 18.50
CA LEU A 15 -8.85 -34.23 19.55
C LEU A 15 -8.97 -32.70 19.60
N TYR A 16 -9.84 -32.10 18.77
CA TYR A 16 -10.14 -30.67 18.85
C TYR A 16 -11.62 -30.40 18.58
N GLN A 17 -12.12 -29.33 19.21
CA GLN A 17 -13.46 -28.82 19.00
C GLN A 17 -13.34 -27.35 18.58
N VAL A 18 -13.90 -27.01 17.43
CA VAL A 18 -13.93 -25.63 16.93
C VAL A 18 -15.17 -24.94 17.50
N PHE A 19 -14.97 -23.95 18.35
CA PHE A 19 -16.06 -23.10 18.82
C PHE A 19 -16.23 -21.95 17.84
N VAL A 20 -17.35 -21.93 17.12
CA VAL A 20 -17.75 -20.79 16.29
C VAL A 20 -18.52 -19.84 17.19
N GLU A 21 -17.79 -18.89 17.78
CA GLU A 21 -18.41 -17.81 18.57
C GLU A 21 -19.13 -16.87 17.60
N THR A 22 -20.47 -16.96 17.57
CA THR A 22 -21.29 -16.06 16.77
C THR A 22 -21.27 -14.71 17.46
N ALA A 23 -20.48 -13.76 16.93
CA ALA A 23 -20.43 -12.42 17.47
C ALA A 23 -21.85 -11.81 17.51
N PRO A 24 -22.25 -11.15 18.61
CA PRO A 24 -23.58 -10.59 18.73
C PRO A 24 -23.79 -9.50 17.66
N SER A 25 -24.89 -9.61 16.92
CA SER A 25 -25.27 -8.63 15.90
C SER A 25 -25.59 -7.29 16.56
N SER A 26 -24.68 -6.33 16.42
CA SER A 26 -24.93 -4.93 16.75
C SER A 26 -26.03 -4.34 15.85
N PRO A 27 -26.96 -3.53 16.38
CA PRO A 27 -28.06 -2.94 15.61
C PRO A 27 -27.56 -1.94 14.56
N PRO A 28 -28.33 -1.69 13.48
CA PRO A 28 -27.86 -0.87 12.36
C PRO A 28 -27.80 0.60 12.77
N LEU A 29 -26.58 1.10 13.00
CA LEU A 29 -26.31 2.53 13.09
C LEU A 29 -26.54 3.16 11.71
N SER A 30 -27.70 3.80 11.57
CA SER A 30 -27.97 4.79 10.53
C SER A 30 -26.98 5.95 10.68
N GLY A 31 -25.92 5.87 9.89
CA GLY A 31 -24.90 6.87 9.72
C GLY A 31 -23.86 6.23 8.82
N THR A 32 -23.78 6.67 7.57
CA THR A 32 -22.81 6.15 6.60
C THR A 32 -21.43 6.05 7.26
N PRO A 33 -20.92 4.84 7.54
CA PRO A 33 -19.58 4.73 8.06
C PRO A 33 -18.68 5.18 6.91
N SER A 34 -17.93 6.26 7.12
CA SER A 34 -16.70 6.47 6.37
C SER A 34 -15.93 5.16 6.49
N LYS A 35 -15.97 4.35 5.42
CA LYS A 35 -15.37 3.02 5.39
C LYS A 35 -13.87 3.26 5.43
N VAL A 36 -13.30 3.28 6.64
CA VAL A 36 -11.85 3.27 6.84
C VAL A 36 -11.33 2.03 6.14
N SER A 37 -10.78 2.21 4.93
CA SER A 37 -10.31 1.09 4.13
C SER A 37 -9.02 0.56 4.76
N ARG A 38 -9.03 -0.74 5.07
CA ARG A 38 -7.84 -1.43 5.60
C ARG A 38 -6.94 -1.95 4.50
N ASP A 39 -7.40 -1.96 3.26
CA ASP A 39 -6.68 -2.54 2.13
C ASP A 39 -5.88 -1.48 1.37
N TRP A 40 -4.91 -1.93 0.57
CA TRP A 40 -4.18 -1.06 -0.33
C TRP A 40 -4.90 -1.01 -1.66
N ASN A 41 -5.23 0.19 -2.12
CA ASN A 41 -5.71 0.44 -3.48
C ASN A 41 -4.67 1.26 -4.26
N ASP A 42 -4.96 1.52 -5.54
CA ASP A 42 -4.07 2.28 -6.42
C ASP A 42 -3.85 3.71 -5.93
N GLU A 43 -4.88 4.35 -5.38
CA GLU A 43 -4.81 5.72 -4.86
C GLU A 43 -3.88 5.84 -3.64
N SER A 44 -4.12 5.03 -2.61
CA SER A 44 -3.30 4.99 -1.40
C SER A 44 -1.86 4.55 -1.70
N THR A 45 -1.68 3.61 -2.64
CA THR A 45 -0.35 3.21 -3.10
C THR A 45 0.35 4.38 -3.79
N SER A 46 -0.32 5.05 -4.72
CA SER A 46 0.23 6.17 -5.49
C SER A 46 0.57 7.36 -4.59
N TYR A 47 -0.30 7.67 -3.65
CA TYR A 47 -0.11 8.72 -2.65
C TYR A 47 1.17 8.50 -1.83
N VAL A 48 1.36 7.29 -1.29
CA VAL A 48 2.55 6.94 -0.51
C VAL A 48 3.82 7.02 -1.37
N ILE A 49 3.76 6.57 -2.62
CA ILE A 49 4.89 6.62 -3.56
C ILE A 49 5.25 8.07 -3.93
N LEU A 50 4.26 8.93 -4.18
CA LEU A 50 4.48 10.34 -4.46
C LEU A 50 5.11 11.05 -3.26
N LYS A 51 4.59 10.81 -2.04
CA LYS A 51 5.18 11.35 -0.81
C LYS A 51 6.61 10.87 -0.60
N TYR A 52 6.87 9.59 -0.84
CA TYR A 52 8.22 9.04 -0.78
C TYR A 52 9.16 9.72 -1.77
N ARG A 53 8.71 9.94 -3.02
CA ARG A 53 9.51 10.62 -4.04
C ARG A 53 9.79 12.07 -3.67
N LYS A 54 8.79 12.82 -3.19
CA LYS A 54 8.97 14.18 -2.67
C LYS A 54 9.99 14.19 -1.53
N TRP A 55 9.87 13.27 -0.57
CA TRP A 55 10.82 13.15 0.53
C TRP A 55 12.24 12.94 0.03
N GLN A 56 12.45 12.03 -0.93
CA GLN A 56 13.76 11.79 -1.53
C GLN A 56 14.39 13.05 -2.14
N LEU A 57 13.59 13.87 -2.82
CA LEU A 57 14.06 15.04 -3.57
C LEU A 57 14.31 16.27 -2.69
N LYS A 58 13.43 16.53 -1.72
CA LYS A 58 13.42 17.79 -0.96
C LYS A 58 13.76 17.63 0.52
N GLU A 59 13.33 16.54 1.16
CA GLU A 59 13.29 16.45 2.62
C GLU A 59 14.33 15.48 3.21
N ARG A 60 14.92 14.59 2.38
CA ARG A 60 15.82 13.51 2.82
C ARG A 60 17.01 13.98 3.67
N LYS A 61 17.48 15.22 3.46
CA LYS A 61 18.59 15.81 4.23
C LYS A 61 18.19 16.20 5.65
N ASN A 62 16.92 16.54 5.86
CA ASN A 62 16.43 17.14 7.11
C ASN A 62 15.49 16.20 7.87
N VAL A 63 14.83 15.28 7.18
CA VAL A 63 13.83 14.37 7.75
C VAL A 63 14.34 12.93 7.66
N PRO A 64 14.66 12.28 8.79
CA PRO A 64 15.03 10.87 8.80
C PRO A 64 13.93 9.97 8.23
N LEU A 65 14.31 8.89 7.56
CA LEU A 65 13.37 7.97 6.90
C LEU A 65 12.32 7.41 7.88
N LYS A 66 12.70 7.14 9.13
CA LYS A 66 11.77 6.68 10.17
C LYS A 66 10.66 7.72 10.44
N MET A 67 11.04 8.99 10.57
CA MET A 67 10.09 10.09 10.79
C MET A 67 9.17 10.28 9.58
N PHE A 68 9.71 10.13 8.37
CA PHE A 68 8.91 10.13 7.15
C PHE A 68 7.82 9.05 7.18
N HIS A 69 8.13 7.81 7.56
CA HIS A 69 7.12 6.75 7.62
C HIS A 69 6.02 7.03 8.65
N THR A 70 6.38 7.57 9.82
CA THR A 70 5.41 7.97 10.84
C THR A 70 4.47 9.05 10.31
N LYS A 71 5.03 10.14 9.78
CA LYS A 71 4.24 11.24 9.23
C LYS A 71 3.37 10.78 8.06
N CYS A 72 3.92 9.98 7.15
CA CYS A 72 3.17 9.47 6.00
C CYS A 72 2.00 8.58 6.43
N SER A 73 2.13 7.83 7.52
CA SER A 73 1.05 7.01 8.11
C SER A 73 -0.07 7.88 8.68
N GLU A 74 0.28 8.96 9.39
CA GLU A 74 -0.67 9.95 9.90
C GLU A 74 -1.39 10.67 8.77
N ASP A 75 -0.64 11.16 7.78
CA ASP A 75 -1.19 11.88 6.64
C ASP A 75 -2.12 10.98 5.79
N LEU A 76 -1.80 9.69 5.65
CA LEU A 76 -2.64 8.74 4.90
C LEU A 76 -4.02 8.56 5.56
N PHE A 77 -4.07 8.58 6.89
CA PHE A 77 -5.32 8.50 7.64
C PHE A 77 -6.08 9.83 7.57
N SER A 78 -5.39 10.96 7.69
CA SER A 78 -5.98 12.30 7.56
C SER A 78 -6.60 12.50 6.18
N ASP A 79 -5.84 12.23 5.13
CA ASP A 79 -6.17 12.68 3.78
C ASP A 79 -7.02 11.66 3.01
N LEU A 80 -6.80 10.36 3.23
CA LEU A 80 -7.50 9.28 2.50
C LEU A 80 -8.36 8.39 3.40
N HIS A 81 -8.37 8.64 4.72
CA HIS A 81 -9.04 7.77 5.70
C HIS A 81 -8.59 6.30 5.64
N VAL A 82 -7.34 6.07 5.24
CA VAL A 82 -6.72 4.75 5.16
C VAL A 82 -5.76 4.57 6.32
N LYS A 83 -6.12 3.68 7.26
CA LYS A 83 -5.31 3.43 8.46
C LYS A 83 -4.22 2.40 8.16
N LYS A 84 -2.95 2.83 8.17
CA LYS A 84 -1.76 1.97 8.02
C LYS A 84 -0.73 2.33 9.06
N THR A 85 0.02 1.35 9.56
CA THR A 85 1.15 1.60 10.45
C THR A 85 2.38 2.08 9.68
N PRO A 86 3.35 2.75 10.33
CA PRO A 86 4.59 3.16 9.68
C PRO A 86 5.36 1.99 9.05
N THR A 87 5.30 0.82 9.68
CA THR A 87 5.87 -0.43 9.15
C THR A 87 5.17 -0.87 7.86
N GLN A 88 3.83 -0.85 7.83
CA GLN A 88 3.07 -1.19 6.62
C GLN A 88 3.36 -0.22 5.48
N VAL A 89 3.53 1.09 5.77
CA VAL A 89 3.92 2.10 4.78
C VAL A 89 5.31 1.78 4.21
N ARG A 90 6.30 1.52 5.08
CA ARG A 90 7.66 1.12 4.67
C ARG A 90 7.63 -0.11 3.76
N ASP A 91 6.94 -1.16 4.19
CA ASP A 91 6.90 -2.43 3.47
C ASP A 91 6.19 -2.27 2.12
N LYS A 92 5.13 -1.45 2.06
CA LYS A 92 4.45 -1.14 0.81
C LYS A 92 5.36 -0.41 -0.18
N ILE A 93 6.10 0.61 0.27
CA ILE A 93 7.08 1.33 -0.57
C ILE A 93 8.12 0.35 -1.13
N ASN A 94 8.70 -0.49 -0.27
CA ASN A 94 9.72 -1.45 -0.67
C ASN A 94 9.18 -2.47 -1.68
N ASN A 95 8.01 -3.04 -1.41
CA ASN A 95 7.38 -4.02 -2.29
C ASN A 95 7.05 -3.42 -3.66
N THR A 96 6.48 -2.20 -3.69
CA THR A 96 6.17 -1.52 -4.95
C THR A 96 7.41 -1.19 -5.76
N ARG A 97 8.50 -0.75 -5.12
CA ARG A 97 9.78 -0.50 -5.80
C ARG A 97 10.41 -1.77 -6.34
N SER A 98 10.44 -2.83 -5.54
CA SER A 98 10.97 -4.13 -5.95
C SER A 98 10.19 -4.70 -7.13
N ALA A 99 8.85 -4.65 -7.07
CA ALA A 99 7.98 -5.07 -8.16
C ALA A 99 8.24 -4.26 -9.45
N TYR A 100 8.34 -2.94 -9.35
CA TYR A 100 8.65 -2.08 -10.50
C TYR A 100 9.99 -2.44 -11.15
N HIS A 101 11.04 -2.68 -10.35
CA HIS A 101 12.35 -3.06 -10.86
C HIS A 101 12.32 -4.45 -11.52
N THR A 102 11.61 -5.42 -10.93
CA THR A 102 11.43 -6.75 -11.52
C THR A 102 10.73 -6.69 -12.87
N ILE A 103 9.61 -5.97 -12.96
CA ILE A 103 8.86 -5.79 -14.21
C ILE A 103 9.74 -5.09 -15.26
N THR A 104 10.41 -4.01 -14.88
CA THR A 104 11.32 -3.27 -15.80
C THR A 104 12.44 -4.17 -16.32
N LYS A 105 13.00 -5.04 -15.48
CA LYS A 105 14.03 -6.01 -15.88
C LYS A 105 13.49 -7.05 -16.85
N GLN A 106 12.33 -7.64 -16.56
CA GLN A 106 11.68 -8.63 -17.42
C GLN A 106 11.34 -8.06 -18.80
N ILE A 107 10.84 -6.81 -18.85
CA ILE A 107 10.57 -6.10 -20.11
C ILE A 107 11.85 -5.91 -20.92
N LYS A 108 12.95 -5.48 -20.28
CA LYS A 108 14.26 -5.35 -20.96
C LYS A 108 14.79 -6.68 -21.49
N GLN A 109 14.51 -7.78 -20.78
CA GLN A 109 14.89 -9.13 -21.16
C GLN A 109 13.93 -9.77 -22.19
N LYS A 110 12.82 -9.10 -22.54
CA LYS A 110 11.74 -9.62 -23.40
C LYS A 110 11.10 -10.93 -22.87
N VAL A 111 11.08 -11.12 -21.55
CA VAL A 111 10.50 -12.30 -20.86
C VAL A 111 9.22 -11.91 -20.09
N PHE A 112 8.68 -10.72 -20.31
CA PHE A 112 7.50 -10.25 -19.58
C PHE A 112 6.22 -10.77 -20.24
N GLU A 113 5.49 -11.63 -19.53
CA GLU A 113 4.25 -12.25 -20.04
C GLU A 113 2.97 -11.46 -19.71
N GLY A 114 3.06 -10.30 -19.03
CA GLY A 114 1.90 -9.42 -18.78
C GLY A 114 0.88 -9.91 -17.76
N THR A 115 0.62 -11.22 -17.71
CA THR A 115 -0.48 -11.83 -16.93
C THR A 115 -0.22 -11.93 -15.42
N GLN A 116 0.98 -11.59 -14.95
CA GLN A 116 1.38 -11.72 -13.53
C GLN A 116 2.05 -10.45 -12.96
N SER A 117 1.62 -9.25 -13.35
CA SER A 117 2.16 -8.05 -12.73
C SER A 117 1.63 -7.90 -11.30
N SER A 118 2.55 -7.83 -10.33
CA SER A 118 2.23 -7.49 -8.94
C SER A 118 1.88 -6.01 -8.73
N LEU A 119 1.88 -5.22 -9.81
CA LEU A 119 1.46 -3.84 -9.87
C LEU A 119 0.34 -3.69 -10.91
N SER A 120 -0.62 -2.82 -10.61
CA SER A 120 -1.56 -2.32 -11.62
C SER A 120 -0.83 -1.45 -12.65
N ASP A 121 -1.39 -1.36 -13.85
CA ASP A 121 -0.84 -0.53 -14.94
C ASP A 121 -0.73 0.94 -14.54
N TYR A 122 -1.68 1.43 -13.73
CA TYR A 122 -1.68 2.78 -13.22
C TYR A 122 -0.46 3.04 -12.32
N VAL A 123 -0.25 2.19 -11.30
CA VAL A 123 0.88 2.32 -10.37
C VAL A 123 2.20 2.10 -11.11
N TYR A 124 2.26 1.16 -12.06
CA TYR A 124 3.46 0.95 -12.88
C TYR A 124 3.82 2.18 -13.72
N THR A 125 2.84 2.81 -14.37
CA THR A 125 3.03 4.02 -15.17
C THR A 125 3.49 5.19 -14.31
N LEU A 126 2.89 5.37 -13.12
CA LEU A 126 3.33 6.34 -12.14
C LEU A 126 4.79 6.12 -11.74
N MET A 127 5.15 4.89 -11.39
CA MET A 127 6.52 4.52 -11.02
C MET A 127 7.50 4.81 -12.16
N ARG A 128 7.14 4.49 -13.40
CA ARG A 128 7.94 4.81 -14.58
C ARG A 128 8.13 6.32 -14.74
N ASN A 129 7.11 7.13 -14.52
CA ASN A 129 7.22 8.58 -14.66
C ASN A 129 8.12 9.20 -13.57
N LEU A 130 8.04 8.70 -12.33
CA LEU A 130 8.77 9.24 -11.19
C LEU A 130 10.24 8.78 -11.10
N PHE A 131 10.54 7.56 -11.53
CA PHE A 131 11.83 6.89 -11.28
C PHE A 131 12.63 6.55 -12.54
N ASN A 132 12.09 6.75 -13.74
CA ASN A 132 12.87 6.64 -14.97
C ASN A 132 13.86 7.80 -15.05
N SER A 133 15.15 7.51 -15.26
CA SER A 133 16.22 8.51 -15.38
C SER A 133 16.04 9.46 -16.56
N ALA A 134 15.29 9.05 -17.58
CA ALA A 134 14.97 9.90 -18.73
C ALA A 134 13.86 10.93 -18.41
N ASN A 135 13.11 10.74 -17.33
CA ASN A 135 11.99 11.60 -16.95
C ASN A 135 12.38 12.50 -15.77
N TYR A 136 12.28 13.82 -15.97
CA TYR A 136 12.39 14.76 -14.86
C TYR A 136 11.02 14.97 -14.22
N SER A 137 10.90 14.64 -12.93
CA SER A 137 9.71 14.95 -12.13
C SER A 137 10.06 16.05 -11.14
N SER A 138 9.52 17.25 -11.34
CA SER A 138 9.71 18.37 -10.40
C SER A 138 8.95 18.12 -9.10
N VAL A 139 9.41 18.75 -8.01
CA VAL A 139 8.72 18.67 -6.72
C VAL A 139 7.32 19.29 -6.81
N ASP A 140 7.16 20.38 -7.56
CA ASP A 140 5.86 21.06 -7.72
C ASP A 140 4.82 20.17 -8.43
N LEU A 141 5.24 19.41 -9.45
CA LEU A 141 4.37 18.45 -10.12
C LEU A 141 3.92 17.34 -9.17
N ILE A 142 4.84 16.82 -8.35
CA ILE A 142 4.53 15.79 -7.35
C ILE A 142 3.56 16.34 -6.30
N GLU A 143 3.78 17.57 -5.82
CA GLU A 143 2.86 18.23 -4.89
C GLU A 143 1.48 18.46 -5.50
N HIS A 144 1.41 18.83 -6.77
CA HIS A 144 0.14 18.96 -7.50
C HIS A 144 -0.59 17.62 -7.59
N GLN A 145 0.10 16.54 -7.93
CA GLN A 145 -0.49 15.20 -8.01
C GLN A 145 -1.00 14.69 -6.65
N ILE A 146 -0.27 14.97 -5.56
CA ILE A 146 -0.74 14.66 -4.20
C ILE A 146 -2.03 15.43 -3.89
N LYS A 147 -2.10 16.72 -4.24
CA LYS A 147 -3.32 17.53 -4.06
C LYS A 147 -4.49 17.01 -4.89
N GLN A 148 -4.25 16.57 -6.11
CA GLN A 148 -5.31 15.99 -6.95
C GLN A 148 -5.89 14.70 -6.33
N LEU A 149 -5.03 13.80 -5.84
CA LEU A 149 -5.47 12.56 -5.20
C LEU A 149 -6.31 12.82 -3.94
N THR A 150 -5.96 13.85 -3.16
CA THR A 150 -6.68 14.19 -1.93
C THR A 150 -8.00 14.93 -2.19
N ASN A 151 -8.04 15.80 -3.20
CA ASN A 151 -9.25 16.53 -3.58
C ASN A 151 -10.32 15.65 -4.25
N HIS A 152 -9.93 14.52 -4.88
CA HIS A 152 -10.89 13.58 -5.47
C HIS A 152 -11.71 12.79 -4.42
N ILE A 153 -11.27 12.77 -3.17
CA ILE A 153 -11.85 11.95 -2.09
C ILE A 153 -12.63 12.77 -1.07
N LEU A 154 -12.37 14.08 -0.99
CA LEU A 154 -13.26 14.97 -0.23
C LEU A 154 -14.63 14.98 -0.94
N PRO A 155 -15.71 14.50 -0.29
CA PRO A 155 -17.04 14.82 -0.80
C PRO A 155 -17.10 16.34 -0.88
N LYS A 156 -17.59 16.87 -2.00
CA LYS A 156 -18.12 18.24 -2.04
C LYS A 156 -19.19 18.29 -0.96
N GLN A 157 -18.82 18.62 0.28
CA GLN A 157 -19.79 18.93 1.31
C GLN A 157 -20.47 20.19 0.80
N PHE A 158 -21.75 20.01 0.50
CA PHE A 158 -22.60 21.01 -0.11
C PHE A 158 -22.57 22.29 0.72
N ILE A 159 -22.47 23.39 -0.04
CA ILE A 159 -22.83 24.77 0.35
C ILE A 159 -24.26 24.78 0.89
#